data_AF-A0A177GA00-F1
#
_entry.id   AF-A0A177GA00-F1
#
_cell.length_a   1.000
_cell.length_b   1.000
_cell.length_c   1.000
_cell.angle_alpha   90.00
_cell.angle_beta   90.00
_cell.angle_gamma   90.00
#
_symmetry.space_group_name_H-M   'P 1'
#
loop_
_entity.id
_entity.type
_entity.pdbx_description
1 polymer ?
#
loop_
_entity_poly.entity_id
_entity_poly.type
_entity_poly.pdbx_seq_one_letter_code
_entity_poly.pdbx_strand_id
1 'polypeptide(L)'
;MLVALNRALAARIGYQLRLEPGVWSPEETLARGVGSCRDSAWLMIALLRHLGFAARFVSGYLIQSSQTAEGEEALTCDLHAWAEAFLPGAGWVGFDTTSGLLTAQGHLPLAATPAPEQAAPVTGLLDQCKATFDVSMQTDRLVMPDSV
;
A
#
# COMPACT_ATOMS: atom_id res chain seq x y z
N MET A 1 1.63 7.87 -19.45
CA MET A 1 2.56 6.72 -19.38
C MET A 1 2.52 6.02 -18.01
N LEU A 2 2.89 6.68 -16.90
CA LEU A 2 2.98 6.03 -15.57
C LEU A 2 1.65 5.45 -15.06
N VAL A 3 0.53 6.13 -15.30
CA VAL A 3 -0.81 5.61 -14.99
C VAL A 3 -1.11 4.32 -15.77
N ALA A 4 -0.67 4.24 -17.03
CA ALA A 4 -0.86 3.04 -17.84
C ALA A 4 0.00 1.88 -17.35
N LEU A 5 1.23 2.16 -16.88
CA LEU A 5 2.08 1.17 -16.24
C LEU A 5 1.42 0.62 -14.96
N ASN A 6 0.88 1.50 -14.11
CA ASN A 6 0.18 1.09 -12.89
C ASN A 6 -1.02 0.17 -13.19
N ARG A 7 -1.85 0.56 -14.17
CA ARG A 7 -2.99 -0.25 -14.61
C ARG A 7 -2.57 -1.59 -15.22
N ALA A 8 -1.48 -1.60 -15.99
CA ALA A 8 -0.94 -2.84 -16.56
C ALA A 8 -0.44 -3.80 -15.48
N LEU A 9 0.20 -3.29 -14.42
CA LEU A 9 0.57 -4.11 -13.26
C LEU A 9 -0.65 -4.64 -12.53
N ALA A 10 -1.63 -3.81 -12.23
CA ALA A 10 -2.86 -4.23 -11.55
C ALA A 10 -3.63 -5.32 -12.34
N ALA A 11 -3.60 -5.26 -13.67
CA ALA A 11 -4.21 -6.28 -14.52
C ALA A 11 -3.38 -7.56 -14.63
N ARG A 12 -2.05 -7.48 -14.46
CA ARG A 12 -1.12 -8.62 -14.64
C ARG A 12 -0.84 -9.36 -13.34
N ILE A 13 -0.82 -8.67 -12.21
CA ILE A 13 -0.46 -9.22 -10.90
C ILE A 13 -1.74 -9.41 -10.09
N GLY A 14 -2.18 -10.65 -9.93
CA GLY A 14 -3.34 -10.97 -9.12
C GLY A 14 -3.10 -10.68 -7.64
N TYR A 15 -4.07 -10.07 -6.97
CA TYR A 15 -3.97 -9.80 -5.54
C TYR A 15 -4.06 -11.10 -4.72
N GLN A 16 -3.14 -11.28 -3.79
CA GLN A 16 -3.13 -12.38 -2.82
C GLN A 16 -2.88 -11.82 -1.42
N LEU A 17 -3.78 -12.10 -0.48
CA LEU A 17 -3.55 -11.80 0.93
C LEU A 17 -2.42 -12.70 1.47
N ARG A 18 -1.43 -12.09 2.11
CA ARG A 18 -0.26 -12.79 2.66
C ARG A 18 -0.01 -12.41 4.11
N LEU A 19 -0.04 -13.43 4.97
CA LEU A 19 0.21 -13.29 6.41
C LEU A 19 1.68 -13.53 6.76
N GLU A 20 2.46 -14.15 5.87
CA GLU A 20 3.88 -14.34 6.08
C GLU A 20 4.61 -13.00 6.12
N PRO A 21 5.67 -12.84 6.91
CA PRO A 21 6.46 -11.61 6.92
C PRO A 21 7.25 -11.43 5.61
N GLY A 22 7.68 -10.19 5.38
CA GLY A 22 8.57 -9.84 4.28
C GLY A 22 7.87 -9.57 2.95
N VAL A 23 8.65 -9.00 2.02
CA VAL A 23 8.22 -8.62 0.68
C VAL A 23 8.98 -9.50 -0.33
N TRP A 24 8.27 -10.03 -1.31
CA TRP A 24 8.92 -10.77 -2.40
C TRP A 24 9.77 -9.83 -3.27
N SER A 25 10.80 -10.38 -3.90
CA SER A 25 11.55 -9.59 -4.87
C SER A 25 10.65 -9.18 -6.05
N PRO A 26 10.98 -8.10 -6.78
CA PRO A 26 10.26 -7.72 -7.99
C PRO A 26 10.21 -8.86 -9.02
N GLU A 27 11.31 -9.60 -9.19
CA GLU A 27 11.42 -10.72 -10.12
C GLU A 27 10.50 -11.88 -9.69
N GLU A 28 10.46 -12.18 -8.40
CA GLU A 28 9.59 -13.21 -7.85
C GLU A 28 8.11 -12.85 -8.03
N THR A 29 7.73 -11.62 -7.70
CA THR A 29 6.36 -11.12 -7.89
C THR A 29 5.95 -11.20 -9.35
N LEU A 30 6.83 -10.76 -10.25
CA LEU A 30 6.58 -10.78 -11.69
C LEU A 30 6.48 -12.20 -12.26
N ALA A 31 7.32 -13.13 -11.78
CA ALA A 31 7.32 -14.53 -12.20
C ALA A 31 6.08 -15.29 -11.70
N ARG A 32 5.66 -15.03 -10.45
CA ARG A 32 4.45 -15.61 -9.85
C ARG A 32 3.18 -15.06 -10.48
N GLY A 33 3.19 -13.80 -10.93
CA GLY A 33 1.99 -13.13 -11.45
C GLY A 33 0.93 -12.87 -10.37
N VAL A 34 1.30 -12.97 -9.09
CA VAL A 34 0.45 -12.68 -7.94
C VAL A 34 1.29 -12.06 -6.82
N GLY A 35 0.64 -11.34 -5.91
CA GLY A 35 1.31 -10.76 -4.74
C GLY A 35 0.35 -9.98 -3.85
N SER A 36 0.83 -9.66 -2.65
CA SER A 36 0.15 -8.73 -1.74
C SER A 36 0.45 -7.27 -2.13
N CYS A 37 -0.22 -6.30 -1.48
CA CYS A 37 -0.04 -4.87 -1.77
C CYS A 37 1.43 -4.41 -1.67
N ARG A 38 2.17 -4.93 -0.68
CA ARG A 38 3.60 -4.65 -0.50
C ARG A 38 4.46 -5.23 -1.63
N ASP A 39 4.11 -6.41 -2.15
CA ASP A 39 4.86 -7.06 -3.23
C ASP A 39 4.68 -6.29 -4.55
N SER A 40 3.44 -5.96 -4.89
CA SER A 40 3.12 -5.20 -6.11
C SER A 40 3.63 -3.75 -6.05
N ALA A 41 3.58 -3.11 -4.88
CA ALA A 41 4.18 -1.79 -4.68
C ALA A 41 5.70 -1.83 -4.90
N TRP A 42 6.38 -2.84 -4.36
CA TRP A 42 7.82 -2.98 -4.53
C TRP A 42 8.23 -3.24 -5.98
N LEU A 43 7.48 -4.08 -6.70
CA LEU A 43 7.65 -4.26 -8.14
C LEU A 43 7.48 -2.94 -8.90
N MET A 44 6.44 -2.16 -8.61
CA MET A 44 6.23 -0.85 -9.25
C MET A 44 7.39 0.12 -8.99
N ILE A 45 7.93 0.16 -7.77
CA ILE A 45 9.09 0.98 -7.43
C ILE A 45 10.31 0.56 -8.23
N ALA A 46 10.57 -0.74 -8.37
CA ALA A 46 11.67 -1.25 -9.18
C ALA A 46 11.54 -0.82 -10.65
N LEU A 47 10.34 -0.92 -11.23
CA LEU A 47 10.08 -0.48 -12.61
C LEU A 47 10.23 1.04 -12.77
N LEU A 48 9.70 1.83 -11.84
CA LEU A 48 9.83 3.29 -11.85
C LEU A 48 11.30 3.72 -11.79
N ARG A 49 12.09 3.09 -10.91
CA ARG A 49 13.54 3.34 -10.81
C ARG A 49 14.28 2.96 -12.07
N HIS A 50 13.91 1.83 -12.69
CA HIS A 50 14.49 1.43 -13.98
C HIS A 50 14.19 2.43 -15.10
N LEU A 51 13.03 3.08 -15.05
CA LEU A 51 12.64 4.17 -15.96
C LEU A 51 13.24 5.53 -15.61
N GLY A 52 14.10 5.61 -14.58
CA GLY A 52 14.80 6.83 -14.17
C GLY A 52 14.02 7.73 -13.20
N PHE A 53 12.91 7.25 -12.62
CA PHE A 53 12.16 8.02 -11.63
C PHE A 53 12.69 7.77 -10.21
N ALA A 54 12.79 8.83 -9.41
CA ALA A 54 12.91 8.69 -7.97
C ALA A 54 11.60 8.12 -7.43
N ALA A 55 11.66 6.93 -6.82
CA ALA A 55 10.49 6.25 -6.29
C ALA A 55 10.74 5.72 -4.87
N ARG A 56 9.70 5.70 -4.04
CA ARG A 56 9.74 5.26 -2.63
C ARG A 56 8.55 4.37 -2.29
N PHE A 57 8.77 3.49 -1.32
CA PHE A 57 7.78 2.62 -0.71
C PHE A 57 7.02 3.38 0.35
N VAL A 58 5.70 3.31 0.33
CA VAL A 58 4.85 3.92 1.35
C VAL A 58 4.05 2.84 2.03
N SER A 59 4.11 2.81 3.36
CA SER A 59 3.26 1.99 4.21
C SER A 59 2.32 2.90 4.99
N GLY A 60 1.06 2.51 5.10
CA GLY A 60 0.05 3.33 5.76
C GLY A 60 -1.28 2.60 5.89
N TYR A 61 -2.34 3.38 5.98
CA TYR A 61 -3.70 2.87 6.06
C TYR A 61 -4.47 3.21 4.78
N LEU A 62 -5.39 2.33 4.41
CA LEU A 62 -6.38 2.60 3.38
C LEU A 62 -7.76 2.59 4.03
N ILE A 63 -8.39 3.76 4.08
CA ILE A 63 -9.79 3.91 4.48
C ILE A 63 -10.66 3.76 3.25
N GLN A 64 -11.59 2.80 3.29
CA GLN A 64 -12.55 2.58 2.22
C GLN A 64 -13.97 2.65 2.78
N SER A 65 -14.85 3.25 2.00
CA SER A 65 -16.29 3.18 2.23
C SER A 65 -16.86 2.03 1.41
N SER A 66 -17.59 1.16 2.07
CA SER A 66 -18.34 0.06 1.47
C SER A 66 -19.79 0.12 1.93
N GLN A 67 -20.72 -0.44 1.16
CA GLN A 67 -22.07 -0.63 1.65
C GLN A 67 -22.21 -2.03 2.23
N THR A 68 -22.82 -2.14 3.41
CA THR A 68 -23.22 -3.43 3.97
C THR A 68 -24.34 -4.04 3.14
N ALA A 69 -24.65 -5.32 3.39
CA ALA A 69 -25.78 -5.98 2.75
C ALA A 69 -27.13 -5.29 3.05
N GLU A 70 -27.22 -4.60 4.19
CA GLU A 70 -28.38 -3.79 4.58
C GLU A 70 -28.38 -2.36 4.00
N GLY A 71 -27.36 -1.98 3.23
CA GLY A 71 -27.25 -0.65 2.60
C GLY A 71 -26.69 0.44 3.53
N GLU A 72 -26.16 0.07 4.69
CA GLU A 72 -25.48 1.01 5.58
C GLU A 72 -24.06 1.29 5.08
N GLU A 73 -23.61 2.53 5.22
CA GLU A 73 -22.22 2.89 4.88
C GLU A 73 -21.28 2.38 5.98
N ALA A 74 -20.44 1.40 5.65
CA ALA A 74 -19.40 0.87 6.52
C ALA A 74 -18.03 1.39 6.09
N LEU A 75 -17.27 1.92 7.04
CA LEU A 75 -15.88 2.29 6.85
C LEU A 75 -14.97 1.13 7.26
N THR A 76 -14.09 0.72 6.34
CA THR A 76 -13.00 -0.22 6.65
C THR A 76 -11.68 0.54 6.70
N CYS A 77 -10.76 0.05 7.53
CA CYS A 77 -9.42 0.60 7.67
C CYS A 77 -8.43 -0.55 7.74
N ASP A 78 -7.68 -0.73 6.67
CA ASP A 78 -6.71 -1.81 6.54
C ASP A 78 -5.30 -1.24 6.35
N LEU A 79 -4.30 -2.01 6.77
CA LEU A 79 -2.92 -1.73 6.39
C LEU A 79 -2.77 -1.85 4.88
N HIS A 80 -2.14 -0.85 4.29
CA HIS A 80 -1.90 -0.82 2.87
C HIS A 80 -0.50 -0.32 2.54
N ALA A 81 0.00 -0.73 1.38
CA ALA A 81 1.28 -0.28 0.86
C ALA A 81 1.14 0.09 -0.62
N TRP A 82 1.84 1.16 -1.02
CA TRP A 82 1.83 1.66 -2.39
C TRP A 82 3.19 2.24 -2.79
N ALA A 83 3.33 2.51 -4.08
CA ALA A 83 4.51 3.15 -4.64
C ALA A 83 4.27 4.65 -4.81
N GLU A 84 5.25 5.50 -4.51
CA GLU A 84 5.24 6.91 -4.90
C GLU A 84 6.40 7.21 -5.84
N ALA A 85 6.16 8.04 -6.86
CA ALA A 85 7.21 8.59 -7.73
C ALA A 85 7.26 10.11 -7.61
N PHE A 86 8.46 10.68 -7.56
CA PHE A 86 8.65 12.12 -7.63
C PHE A 86 8.55 12.61 -9.07
N LEU A 87 7.58 13.47 -9.35
CA LEU A 87 7.37 14.09 -10.65
C LEU A 87 7.60 15.61 -10.52
N PRO A 88 8.54 16.19 -11.30
CA PRO A 88 8.77 17.63 -11.28
C PRO A 88 7.47 18.43 -11.47
N GLY A 89 7.22 19.38 -10.57
CA GLY A 89 6.00 20.20 -10.55
C GLY A 89 4.80 19.58 -9.83
N ALA A 90 4.66 18.25 -9.81
CA ALA A 90 3.56 17.57 -9.11
C ALA A 90 3.96 17.01 -7.73
N GLY A 91 5.26 16.91 -7.43
CA GLY A 91 5.76 16.34 -6.18
C GLY A 91 5.68 14.82 -6.17
N TRP A 92 5.44 14.23 -5.01
CA TRP A 92 5.27 12.78 -4.86
C TRP A 92 3.87 12.37 -5.27
N VAL A 93 3.76 11.53 -6.31
CA VAL A 93 2.49 10.98 -6.80
C VAL A 93 2.42 9.50 -6.46
N GLY A 94 1.35 9.10 -5.78
CA GLY A 94 1.12 7.72 -5.36
C GLY A 94 0.38 6.88 -6.40
N PHE A 95 0.83 5.62 -6.52
CA PHE A 95 0.33 4.60 -7.42
C PHE A 95 -0.06 3.38 -6.60
N ASP A 96 -1.38 3.17 -6.53
CA ASP A 96 -1.94 1.99 -5.90
C ASP A 96 -2.01 0.86 -6.93
N THR A 97 -1.10 -0.09 -6.79
CA THR A 97 -0.91 -1.19 -7.74
C THR A 97 -1.93 -2.30 -7.58
N THR A 98 -2.63 -2.37 -6.43
CA THR A 98 -3.70 -3.36 -6.23
C THR A 98 -4.99 -2.93 -6.91
N SER A 99 -5.29 -1.63 -6.95
CA SER A 99 -6.47 -1.08 -7.63
C SER A 99 -6.18 -0.61 -9.06
N GLY A 100 -4.92 -0.35 -9.41
CA GLY A 100 -4.54 0.30 -10.67
C GLY A 100 -4.87 1.79 -10.71
N LEU A 101 -5.25 2.38 -9.57
CA LEU A 101 -5.60 3.79 -9.42
C LEU A 101 -4.44 4.59 -8.82
N LEU A 102 -4.56 5.91 -8.88
CA LEU A 102 -3.71 6.78 -8.09
C LEU A 102 -4.20 6.79 -6.65
N THR A 103 -3.29 7.05 -5.71
CA THR A 103 -3.67 7.26 -4.31
C THR A 103 -4.58 8.46 -4.17
N ALA A 104 -5.54 8.39 -3.26
CA ALA A 104 -6.52 9.43 -3.01
C ALA A 104 -6.66 9.68 -1.49
N GLN A 105 -7.71 10.40 -1.11
CA GLN A 105 -7.99 10.79 0.29
C GLN A 105 -8.06 9.62 1.30
N GLY A 106 -8.33 8.40 0.84
CA GLY A 106 -8.35 7.21 1.69
C GLY A 106 -6.97 6.66 2.04
N HIS A 107 -5.93 7.03 1.28
CA HIS A 107 -4.56 6.57 1.50
C HIS A 107 -3.86 7.49 2.51
N LEU A 108 -3.74 7.02 3.76
CA LEU A 108 -3.10 7.75 4.85
C LEU A 108 -1.66 7.26 5.04
N PRO A 109 -0.64 7.98 4.55
CA PRO A 109 0.75 7.56 4.65
C PRO A 109 1.22 7.59 6.11
N LEU A 110 1.83 6.50 6.57
CA LEU A 110 2.46 6.41 7.91
C LEU A 110 3.98 6.48 7.82
N ALA A 111 4.59 5.76 6.86
CA ALA A 111 6.02 5.75 6.61
C ALA A 111 6.30 5.75 5.11
N ALA A 112 7.29 6.53 4.68
CA ALA A 112 7.74 6.58 3.28
C ALA A 112 9.26 6.39 3.21
N THR A 113 9.71 5.31 2.57
CA THR A 113 11.10 4.84 2.65
C THR A 113 11.64 4.36 1.30
N PRO A 114 12.96 4.39 1.08
CA PRO A 114 13.57 3.81 -0.12
C PRO A 114 13.41 2.28 -0.26
N ALA A 115 13.20 1.55 0.84
CA ALA A 115 13.12 0.10 0.83
C ALA A 115 12.05 -0.40 1.83
N PRO A 116 11.30 -1.47 1.53
CA PRO A 116 10.19 -1.93 2.37
C PRO A 116 10.61 -2.26 3.80
N GLU A 117 11.82 -2.78 4.01
CA GLU A 117 12.34 -3.19 5.32
C GLU A 117 12.48 -1.99 6.27
N GLN A 118 12.68 -0.80 5.73
CA GLN A 118 12.77 0.43 6.51
C GLN A 118 11.41 0.98 6.95
N ALA A 119 10.31 0.47 6.35
CA ALA A 119 8.95 0.79 6.77
C ALA A 119 8.40 -0.20 7.80
N ALA A 120 9.20 -1.19 8.22
CA ALA A 120 8.78 -2.14 9.24
C ALA A 120 8.51 -1.44 10.59
N PRO A 121 7.37 -1.71 11.25
CA PRO A 121 6.98 -1.03 12.48
C PRO A 121 7.92 -1.34 13.65
N VAL A 122 8.51 -2.54 13.66
CA VAL A 122 9.50 -2.98 14.64
C VAL A 122 10.62 -3.66 13.88
N THR A 123 11.86 -3.27 14.16
CA THR A 123 13.08 -3.92 13.63
C THR A 123 14.02 -4.27 14.78
N GLY A 124 14.78 -5.35 14.62
CA GLY A 124 15.70 -5.82 15.63
C GLY A 124 16.11 -7.27 15.44
N LEU A 125 16.92 -7.77 16.38
CA LEU A 125 17.29 -9.17 16.47
C LEU A 125 16.54 -9.79 17.65
N LEU A 126 16.06 -11.01 17.45
CA LEU A 126 15.44 -11.82 18.49
C LEU A 126 16.17 -13.17 18.53
N ASP A 127 16.44 -13.68 19.73
CA ASP A 127 16.71 -15.12 19.90
C ASP A 127 15.40 -15.90 19.68
N GLN A 128 15.43 -17.24 19.63
CA GLN A 128 14.21 -18.03 19.45
C GLN A 128 13.18 -17.71 20.55
N CYS A 129 12.11 -17.00 20.18
CA CYS A 129 11.00 -16.70 21.07
C CYS A 129 9.67 -16.91 20.34
N LYS A 130 8.63 -17.26 21.11
CA LYS A 130 7.25 -17.24 20.63
C LYS A 130 6.61 -15.95 21.12
N ALA A 131 6.23 -15.08 20.20
CA ALA A 131 5.48 -13.87 20.49
C ALA A 131 4.08 -13.97 19.87
N THR A 132 3.09 -13.48 20.59
CA THR A 132 1.73 -13.24 20.08
C THR A 132 1.56 -11.73 19.94
N PHE A 133 1.02 -11.29 18.81
CA PHE A 133 0.68 -9.89 18.57
C PHE A 133 -0.76 -9.81 18.08
N ASP A 134 -1.50 -8.88 18.67
CA ASP A 134 -2.84 -8.52 18.28
C ASP A 134 -2.82 -7.11 17.68
N VAL A 135 -3.55 -6.93 16.59
CA VAL A 135 -3.66 -5.63 15.90
C VAL A 135 -5.14 -5.34 15.70
N SER A 136 -5.59 -4.17 16.15
CA SER A 136 -6.95 -3.68 15.96
C SER A 136 -6.92 -2.29 15.32
N MET A 137 -7.76 -2.08 14.32
CA MET A 137 -7.94 -0.78 13.66
C MET A 137 -9.42 -0.42 13.73
N GLN A 138 -9.71 0.81 14.13
CA GLN A 138 -11.06 1.34 14.19
C GLN A 138 -11.07 2.71 13.52
N THR A 139 -12.15 2.99 12.80
CA THR A 139 -12.40 4.28 12.17
C THR A 139 -13.79 4.76 12.50
N ASP A 140 -13.88 5.96 13.07
CA ASP A 140 -15.14 6.59 13.41
C ASP A 140 -15.31 7.88 12.60
N ARG A 141 -16.54 8.16 12.16
CA ARG A 141 -16.87 9.43 11.51
C ARG A 141 -17.13 10.49 12.58
N LEU A 142 -16.35 11.57 12.55
CA LEU A 142 -16.60 12.73 13.39
C LEU A 142 -17.66 13.61 12.72
N VAL A 143 -18.84 13.70 13.33
CA VAL A 143 -19.85 14.72 12.95
C VAL A 143 -19.48 15.99 13.70
N MET A 144 -18.98 17.00 12.98
CA MET A 144 -18.78 18.33 13.57
C MET A 144 -20.17 18.92 13.87
N PRO A 145 -20.42 19.47 15.07
CA PRO A 145 -21.66 20.18 15.34
C PRO A 145 -21.85 21.31 14.34
N ASP A 146 -23.07 21.50 13.85
CA ASP A 146 -23.41 22.63 12.98
C ASP A 146 -22.90 23.91 13.64
N SER A 147 -22.06 24.64 12.90
CA SER A 147 -21.55 25.93 13.34
C SER A 147 -22.74 26.88 13.46
N VAL A 148 -23.18 27.14 14.70
CA VAL A 148 -24.20 28.15 15.05
C VAL A 148 -23.71 29.53 14.65
#